data_AF-A0A9N9KD08-F1
#
_entry.id   AF-A0A9N9KD08-F1
#
_cell.length_a   1.000
_cell.length_b   1.000
_cell.length_c   1.000
_cell.angle_alpha   90.00
_cell.angle_beta   90.00
_cell.angle_gamma   90.00
#
_symmetry.space_group_name_H-M   'P 1'
#
loop_
_entity.id
_entity.type
_entity.pdbx_description
1 polymer ?
#
loop_
_entity_poly.entity_id
_entity_poly.type
_entity_poly.pdbx_seq_one_letter_code
_entity_poly.pdbx_strand_id
1 'polypeptide(L)'
;MSIFGNVKGLMYYVSNEEDPYITFNDEFLNVFKWDDESDDDRILATDSFLVAAKTEDEISQLEIYVYEESQDNLYVHHDIVAVGTFEPEIEIWDLDVSDSMYPDAILGSPNKEHKKKK
;
A
#
# COMPACT_ATOMS: atom_id res chain seq x y z
N MET A 1 22.14 -5.27 -20.61
CA MET A 1 21.94 -3.85 -20.94
C MET A 1 20.72 -3.41 -20.16
N SER A 2 20.90 -2.56 -19.15
CA SER A 2 19.95 -2.38 -18.05
C SER A 2 18.63 -1.76 -18.51
N ILE A 3 17.51 -2.45 -18.25
CA ILE A 3 16.14 -2.02 -18.60
C ILE A 3 15.60 -0.96 -17.61
N PHE A 4 16.28 -0.73 -16.49
CA PHE A 4 15.80 0.12 -15.38
C PHE A 4 16.42 1.51 -15.35
N GLY A 5 16.45 2.21 -16.49
CA GLY A 5 17.20 3.46 -16.64
C GLY A 5 16.64 4.71 -15.94
N ASN A 6 15.43 4.70 -15.35
CA ASN A 6 14.88 5.92 -14.73
C ASN A 6 13.80 5.68 -13.66
N VAL A 7 14.15 4.98 -12.57
CA VAL A 7 13.25 4.77 -11.41
C VAL A 7 12.77 6.07 -10.75
N LYS A 8 13.43 7.21 -11.00
CA LYS A 8 13.02 8.54 -10.50
C LYS A 8 11.66 9.03 -11.04
N GLY A 9 11.15 8.46 -12.13
CA GLY A 9 9.85 8.83 -12.69
C GLY A 9 8.66 8.04 -12.12
N LEU A 10 8.92 7.01 -11.30
CA LEU A 10 7.88 6.14 -10.73
C LEU A 10 7.44 6.57 -9.33
N MET A 11 8.28 7.36 -8.65
CA MET A 11 7.99 7.88 -7.32
C MET A 11 7.09 9.11 -7.45
N TYR A 12 5.88 9.05 -6.89
CA TYR A 12 4.93 10.16 -6.92
C TYR A 12 5.41 11.34 -6.04
N TYR A 13 6.11 11.03 -4.95
CA TYR A 13 6.80 12.00 -4.08
C TYR A 13 8.32 11.83 -4.18
N VAL A 14 9.04 12.95 -4.10
CA VAL A 14 10.51 12.98 -4.27
C VAL A 14 11.23 12.51 -3.00
N SER A 15 10.65 12.75 -1.84
CA SER A 15 11.12 12.23 -0.55
C SER A 15 9.95 11.80 0.33
N ASN A 16 10.24 10.96 1.32
CA ASN A 16 9.25 10.52 2.31
C ASN A 16 8.69 11.70 3.13
N GLU A 17 9.44 12.80 3.24
CA GLU A 17 9.00 14.01 3.97
C GLU A 17 7.91 14.77 3.22
N GLU A 18 7.87 14.63 1.89
CA GLU A 18 6.89 15.28 1.02
C GLU A 18 5.65 14.41 0.77
N ASP A 19 5.64 13.16 1.26
CA ASP A 19 4.53 12.22 1.13
C ASP A 19 3.52 12.38 2.29
N PRO A 20 2.33 12.94 2.06
CA PRO A 20 1.30 13.12 3.09
C PRO A 20 0.69 11.80 3.58
N TYR A 21 0.95 10.68 2.90
CA TYR A 21 0.48 9.34 3.29
C TYR A 21 1.47 8.60 4.19
N ILE A 22 2.70 9.10 4.33
CA ILE A 22 3.63 8.60 5.35
C ILE A 22 3.21 9.21 6.69
N THR A 23 2.41 8.47 7.44
CA THR A 23 1.78 8.93 8.69
C THR A 23 2.63 8.69 9.93
N PHE A 24 3.74 7.94 9.80
CA PHE A 24 4.58 7.54 10.92
C PHE A 24 5.81 8.44 11.04
N ASN A 25 6.00 9.07 12.19
CA ASN A 25 7.25 9.76 12.52
C ASN A 25 8.28 8.75 13.09
N ASP A 26 9.56 9.09 13.05
CA ASP A 26 10.65 8.24 13.60
C ASP A 26 10.38 7.80 15.05
N GLU A 27 9.67 8.62 15.83
CA GLU A 27 9.30 8.32 17.21
C GLU A 27 8.25 7.21 17.31
N PHE A 28 7.24 7.21 16.44
CA PHE A 28 6.22 6.17 16.32
C PHE A 28 6.85 4.87 15.80
N LEU A 29 7.71 4.92 14.78
CA LEU A 29 8.45 3.74 14.30
C LEU A 29 9.32 3.11 15.40
N ASN A 30 9.89 3.91 16.32
CA ASN A 30 10.66 3.41 17.45
C ASN A 30 9.81 2.76 18.55
N VAL A 31 8.58 3.23 18.78
CA VAL A 31 7.64 2.58 19.71
C VAL A 31 7.19 1.22 19.16
N PHE A 32 6.96 1.16 17.86
CA PHE A 32 6.60 -0.06 17.14
C PHE A 32 7.76 -1.06 17.06
N LYS A 33 9.02 -0.61 17.06
CA LYS A 33 10.22 -1.48 17.16
C LYS A 33 10.40 -2.17 18.52
N TRP A 34 9.68 -1.78 19.57
CA TRP A 34 9.78 -2.41 20.89
C TRP A 34 8.76 -3.54 21.11
N ASP A 35 7.83 -3.72 20.17
CA ASP A 35 6.96 -4.89 20.12
C ASP A 35 7.63 -5.93 19.20
N ASP A 36 8.40 -6.82 19.81
CA ASP A 36 9.28 -7.83 19.19
C ASP A 36 8.53 -8.87 18.33
N GLU A 37 7.19 -8.82 18.26
CA GLU A 37 6.35 -9.81 17.59
C GLU A 37 5.86 -9.39 16.19
N SER A 38 6.19 -8.19 15.67
CA SER A 38 5.60 -7.69 14.40
C SER A 38 6.55 -6.87 13.51
N ASP A 39 7.85 -7.19 13.49
CA ASP A 39 8.78 -6.53 12.54
C ASP A 39 8.65 -7.12 11.11
N ASP A 40 8.16 -8.35 10.97
CA ASP A 40 7.96 -9.02 9.66
C ASP A 40 6.77 -8.44 8.86
N ASP A 41 5.83 -7.74 9.51
CA ASP A 41 4.66 -7.11 8.85
C ASP A 41 4.96 -5.70 8.33
N ARG A 42 6.21 -5.21 8.44
CA ARG A 42 6.57 -3.85 8.02
C ARG A 42 7.38 -3.84 6.74
N ILE A 43 6.88 -3.13 5.74
CA ILE A 43 7.63 -2.80 4.54
C ILE A 43 8.66 -1.71 4.85
N LEU A 44 9.93 -2.01 4.61
CA LEU A 44 11.06 -1.10 4.71
C LEU A 44 11.34 -0.39 3.39
N ALA A 45 11.93 0.79 3.45
CA ALA A 45 12.35 1.54 2.26
C ALA A 45 13.39 0.81 1.39
N THR A 46 14.06 -0.20 1.96
CA THR A 46 15.04 -1.05 1.28
C THR A 46 14.40 -2.25 0.58
N ASP A 47 13.13 -2.54 0.83
CA ASP A 47 12.50 -3.75 0.33
C ASP A 47 12.17 -3.61 -1.15
N SER A 48 12.35 -4.70 -1.87
CA SER A 48 11.95 -4.82 -3.27
C SER A 48 10.58 -5.47 -3.32
N PHE A 49 9.53 -4.67 -3.43
CA PHE A 49 8.16 -5.18 -3.54
C PHE A 49 7.59 -5.07 -4.96
N LEU A 50 6.62 -5.92 -5.27
CA LEU A 50 5.87 -5.94 -6.52
C LEU A 50 4.39 -5.99 -6.20
N VAL A 51 3.61 -5.13 -6.83
CA VAL A 51 2.14 -5.14 -6.66
C VAL A 51 1.51 -5.74 -7.89
N ALA A 52 0.66 -6.74 -7.71
CA ALA A 52 -0.13 -7.35 -8.77
C ALA A 52 -1.62 -7.15 -8.50
N ALA A 53 -2.35 -6.64 -9.50
CA ALA A 53 -3.81 -6.61 -9.47
C ALA A 53 -4.33 -7.79 -10.29
N LYS A 54 -5.16 -8.64 -9.68
CA LYS A 54 -5.84 -9.77 -10.31
C LYS A 54 -7.34 -9.62 -10.15
N THR A 55 -8.09 -10.03 -11.18
CA THR A 55 -9.55 -10.11 -11.10
C THR A 55 -9.92 -11.54 -11.45
N GLU A 56 -10.51 -12.24 -10.49
CA GLU A 56 -11.05 -13.59 -10.67
C GLU A 56 -12.55 -13.56 -10.34
N ASP A 57 -13.37 -13.98 -11.29
CA ASP A 57 -14.82 -13.89 -11.24
C ASP A 57 -15.33 -12.48 -10.86
N GLU A 58 -15.99 -12.34 -9.70
CA GLU A 58 -16.56 -11.10 -9.19
C GLU A 58 -15.66 -10.41 -8.13
N ILE A 59 -14.44 -10.90 -7.94
CA ILE A 59 -13.51 -10.41 -6.91
C ILE A 59 -12.27 -9.81 -7.59
N SER A 60 -11.97 -8.55 -7.26
CA SER A 60 -10.71 -7.91 -7.63
C SER A 60 -9.78 -7.86 -6.43
N GLN A 61 -8.60 -8.44 -6.55
CA GLN A 61 -7.60 -8.52 -5.49
C GLN A 61 -6.32 -7.79 -5.91
N LEU A 62 -5.68 -7.14 -4.95
CA LEU A 62 -4.33 -6.60 -5.05
C LEU A 62 -3.45 -7.36 -4.08
N GLU A 63 -2.40 -7.99 -4.59
CA GLU A 63 -1.40 -8.68 -3.79
C GLU A 63 -0.10 -7.87 -3.80
N ILE A 64 0.44 -7.61 -2.63
CA ILE A 64 1.77 -7.00 -2.46
C ILE A 64 2.74 -8.14 -2.20
N TYR A 65 3.67 -8.35 -3.12
CA TYR A 65 4.73 -9.33 -2.99
C TYR A 65 6.01 -8.66 -2.53
N VAL A 66 6.74 -9.28 -1.61
CA VAL A 66 8.08 -8.84 -1.20
C VAL A 66 9.11 -9.86 -1.68
N TYR A 67 10.16 -9.35 -2.34
CA TYR A 67 11.28 -10.14 -2.81
C TYR A 67 12.44 -10.05 -1.81
N GLU A 68 12.86 -11.20 -1.30
CA GLU A 68 14.03 -11.33 -0.43
C GLU A 68 15.23 -11.85 -1.24
N GLU A 69 16.18 -10.98 -1.54
CA GLU A 69 17.37 -11.31 -2.34
C GLU A 69 18.25 -12.37 -1.69
N SER A 70 18.36 -12.37 -0.35
CA SER A 70 19.19 -13.31 0.42
C SER A 70 18.76 -14.76 0.23
N GLN A 71 17.46 -15.00 0.06
CA GLN A 71 16.86 -16.33 -0.03
C GLN A 71 16.33 -16.65 -1.44
N ASP A 72 16.48 -15.73 -2.40
CA ASP A 72 15.87 -15.78 -3.74
C ASP A 72 14.38 -16.16 -3.69
N ASN A 73 13.65 -15.50 -2.79
CA ASN A 73 12.26 -15.83 -2.48
C ASN A 73 11.33 -14.66 -2.77
N LEU A 74 10.14 -14.95 -3.28
CA LEU A 74 9.06 -13.97 -3.50
C LEU A 74 7.80 -14.49 -2.82
N TYR A 75 7.28 -13.73 -1.86
CA TYR A 75 6.09 -14.13 -1.09
C TYR A 75 5.08 -13.00 -1.03
N VAL A 76 3.80 -13.35 -0.84
CA VAL A 76 2.73 -12.37 -0.60
C VAL A 76 2.88 -11.85 0.82
N HIS A 77 3.01 -10.54 0.95
CA HIS A 77 3.16 -9.82 2.21
C HIS A 77 1.86 -9.11 2.62
N HIS A 78 1.05 -8.65 1.66
CA HIS A 78 -0.29 -8.13 1.96
C HIS A 78 -1.31 -8.62 0.94
N ASP A 79 -2.53 -8.92 1.42
CA ASP A 79 -3.69 -9.25 0.60
C ASP A 79 -4.76 -8.15 0.74
N ILE A 80 -5.12 -7.53 -0.39
CA ILE A 80 -6.04 -6.40 -0.44
C ILE A 80 -7.17 -6.76 -1.39
N VAL A 81 -8.41 -6.44 -1.02
CA VAL A 81 -9.56 -6.62 -1.91
C VAL A 81 -10.14 -5.27 -2.33
N ALA A 82 -10.43 -5.17 -3.63
CA ALA A 82 -11.16 -4.06 -4.22
C ALA A 82 -12.60 -4.51 -4.47
N VAL A 83 -13.54 -3.90 -3.76
CA VAL A 83 -14.96 -4.23 -3.81
C VAL A 83 -15.71 -3.13 -4.55
N GLY A 84 -16.41 -3.52 -5.61
CA GLY A 84 -17.37 -2.65 -6.29
C GLY A 84 -18.73 -2.73 -5.62
N THR A 85 -19.38 -1.60 -5.38
CA THR A 85 -20.75 -1.53 -4.85
C THR A 85 -21.73 -1.11 -5.95
N PHE A 86 -22.99 -0.82 -5.58
CA PHE A 86 -23.97 -0.25 -6.51
C PHE A 86 -23.69 1.23 -6.86
N GLU A 87 -22.87 1.90 -6.07
CA GLU A 87 -22.39 3.25 -6.35
C GLU A 87 -21.14 3.16 -7.25
N PRO A 88 -20.84 4.18 -8.07
CA PRO A 88 -19.65 4.19 -8.94
C PRO A 88 -18.35 4.43 -8.14
N GLU A 89 -18.24 3.78 -6.99
CA GLU A 89 -17.13 3.86 -6.05
C GLU A 89 -16.54 2.46 -5.86
N ILE A 90 -15.23 2.41 -5.69
CA ILE A 90 -14.49 1.18 -5.40
C ILE A 90 -13.96 1.31 -3.98
N GLU A 91 -14.31 0.37 -3.13
CA GLU A 91 -13.83 0.30 -1.76
C GLU A 91 -12.60 -0.60 -1.70
N ILE A 92 -11.54 -0.11 -1.06
CA ILE A 92 -10.30 -0.85 -0.83
C ILE A 92 -10.30 -1.30 0.62
N TRP A 93 -10.10 -2.60 0.81
CA TRP A 93 -10.11 -3.26 2.11
C TRP A 93 -8.82 -4.04 2.30
N ASP A 94 -8.10 -3.75 3.39
CA ASP A 94 -6.96 -4.55 3.86
C ASP A 94 -7.46 -5.82 4.55
N LEU A 95 -7.09 -7.00 4.03
CA LEU A 95 -7.52 -8.29 4.59
C LEU A 95 -6.62 -8.79 5.72
N ASP A 96 -5.48 -8.14 5.95
CA ASP A 96 -4.59 -8.46 7.08
C ASP A 96 -5.14 -7.88 8.40
N VAL A 97 -6.07 -6.92 8.31
CA VAL A 97 -6.75 -6.32 9.46
C VAL A 97 -8.03 -7.10 9.80
N SER A 98 -8.05 -7.75 10.96
CA SER A 98 -9.25 -8.41 11.47
C SER A 98 -10.30 -7.40 11.95
N ASP A 99 -11.55 -7.58 11.52
CA ASP A 99 -12.75 -6.85 11.99
C ASP A 99 -12.77 -5.34 11.63
N SER A 100 -12.33 -5.00 10.41
CA SER A 100 -12.44 -3.66 9.85
C SER A 100 -13.91 -3.24 9.68
N MET A 101 -14.33 -2.14 10.32
CA MET A 101 -15.71 -1.62 10.21
C MET A 101 -15.95 -0.73 8.98
N TYR A 102 -14.88 -0.19 8.38
CA TYR A 102 -14.92 0.76 7.27
C TYR A 102 -13.76 0.45 6.30
N PRO A 103 -13.89 0.77 5.01
CA PRO A 103 -12.80 0.61 4.05
C PRO A 103 -11.65 1.57 4.34
N ASP A 104 -10.43 1.15 4.00
CA ASP A 104 -9.20 1.95 4.13
C ASP A 104 -9.16 3.10 3.13
N ALA A 105 -9.68 2.86 1.92
CA ALA A 105 -9.81 3.88 0.90
C ALA A 105 -11.07 3.69 0.05
N ILE A 106 -11.62 4.81 -0.42
CA ILE A 106 -12.72 4.85 -1.38
C ILE A 106 -12.24 5.58 -2.62
N LEU A 107 -12.24 4.89 -3.75
CA LEU A 107 -11.83 5.41 -5.05
C LEU A 107 -13.06 5.70 -5.89
N GLY A 108 -12.97 6.71 -6.77
CA GLY A 108 -14.03 7.01 -7.73
C GLY A 108 -15.10 8.00 -7.25
N SER A 109 -14.99 8.55 -6.03
CA SER A 109 -15.91 9.57 -5.55
C SER A 109 -16.02 10.74 -6.56
N PRO A 110 -17.22 11.02 -7.09
CA PRO A 110 -17.41 12.11 -8.04
C PRO A 110 -17.27 13.45 -7.33
N ASN A 111 -16.07 14.05 -7.40
CA ASN A 111 -15.75 15.44 -7.08
C ASN A 111 -16.41 16.00 -5.80
N LYS A 112 -15.76 15.83 -4.65
CA LYS A 112 -15.82 16.87 -3.61
C LYS A 112 -14.76 17.91 -3.98
N GLU A 113 -15.21 19.03 -4.55
CA GLU A 113 -14.38 20.17 -4.90
C GLU A 113 -13.29 20.41 -3.84
N HIS A 114 -12.03 20.41 -4.26
CA HIS A 114 -10.94 20.99 -3.47
C HIS A 114 -11.27 22.47 -3.23
N LYS A 115 -11.95 22.76 -2.11
CA LYS A 115 -12.03 24.12 -1.58
C LYS A 115 -10.62 24.54 -1.20
N LYS A 116 -9.90 25.16 -2.14
CA LYS A 116 -8.75 26.01 -1.85
C LYS A 116 -9.19 26.97 -0.75
N LYS A 117 -8.67 26.79 0.46
CA LYS A 117 -8.78 27.78 1.52
C LYS A 117 -8.20 29.08 0.96
N LYS A 118 -9.07 30.07 0.77
CA LYS A 118 -8.72 31.45 0.47
C LYS A 118 -8.04 32.10 1.67
#